data_AF-A0A453F6C5-F1
#
_entry.id   AF-A0A453F6C5-F1
#
_cell.length_a   1.000
_cell.length_b   1.000
_cell.length_c   1.000
_cell.angle_alpha   90.00
_cell.angle_beta   90.00
_cell.angle_gamma   90.00
#
_symmetry.space_group_name_H-M   'P 1'
#
loop_
_entity.id
_entity.type
_entity.pdbx_description
1 polymer ?
#
loop_
_entity_poly.entity_id
_entity_poly.type
_entity_poly.pdbx_seq_one_letter_code
_entity_poly.pdbx_strand_id
1 'polypeptide(L)'
;MVAIQYGTGAISRYVSQDNVQVGGVVVKNQDFIEATREPSITFMVAKFDGILGLGFKEISKGDVVPVWYNMVSQGLVGSPIFTFWLNRHAGEGQGGEIVFGGIDPNHHNGDHTYVPVTRKGYWQFDMGDVLIGGNSTGLCASRCAAIADSGTSLLSGPTVWL
;
A
#
# COMPACT_ATOMS: atom_id res chain seq x y z
N MET A 1 3.69 -23.66 2.95
CA MET A 1 4.51 -23.08 1.86
C MET A 1 3.70 -21.97 1.22
N VAL A 2 4.16 -20.73 1.29
CA VAL A 2 3.45 -19.55 0.77
C VAL A 2 4.25 -19.00 -0.41
N ALA A 3 3.65 -18.91 -1.59
CA ALA A 3 4.31 -18.32 -2.76
C ALA A 3 3.73 -16.92 -3.02
N ILE A 4 4.60 -15.92 -3.07
CA ILE A 4 4.29 -14.58 -3.56
C ILE A 4 5.01 -14.40 -4.88
N GLN A 5 4.26 -13.99 -5.90
CA GLN A 5 4.80 -13.72 -7.23
C GLN A 5 4.96 -12.21 -7.40
N TYR A 6 6.20 -11.76 -7.59
CA TYR A 6 6.53 -10.38 -7.93
C TYR A 6 7.23 -10.41 -9.29
N GLY A 7 6.59 -9.82 -10.31
CA GLY A 7 7.08 -9.88 -11.70
C GLY A 7 7.21 -11.33 -12.21
N THR A 8 8.39 -11.70 -12.69
CA THR A 8 8.69 -13.05 -13.21
C THR A 8 9.21 -14.04 -12.15
N GLY A 9 9.36 -13.63 -10.88
CA GLY A 9 9.95 -14.44 -9.81
C GLY A 9 8.94 -14.97 -8.78
N ALA A 10 9.19 -16.19 -8.28
CA ALA A 10 8.47 -16.78 -7.16
C ALA A 10 9.38 -16.88 -5.93
N ILE A 11 8.83 -16.58 -4.75
CA ILE A 11 9.58 -16.53 -3.50
C ILE A 11 9.17 -17.70 -2.61
N SER A 12 10.13 -18.57 -2.26
CA SER A 12 9.95 -19.70 -1.33
C SER A 12 10.04 -19.22 0.12
N ARG A 13 9.09 -19.60 0.99
CA ARG A 13 8.86 -18.88 2.27
C ARG A 13 8.47 -19.77 3.45
N TYR A 14 8.93 -19.39 4.65
CA TYR A 14 8.41 -19.78 5.96
C TYR A 14 7.63 -18.62 6.58
N VAL A 15 6.60 -18.93 7.37
CA VAL A 15 5.93 -17.95 8.22
C VAL A 15 6.59 -18.02 9.59
N SER A 16 7.04 -16.89 10.09
CA SER A 16 7.64 -16.71 11.41
C SER A 16 6.87 -15.67 12.18
N GLN A 17 7.00 -15.66 13.51
CA GLN A 17 6.29 -14.75 14.38
C GLN A 17 7.27 -14.05 15.32
N ASP A 18 7.18 -12.73 15.39
CA ASP A 18 7.95 -11.93 16.34
C ASP A 18 7.24 -10.60 16.62
N ASN A 19 7.81 -9.76 17.47
CA ASN A 19 7.37 -8.39 17.68
C ASN A 19 7.97 -7.48 16.60
N VAL A 20 7.12 -6.69 15.94
CA VAL A 20 7.53 -5.76 14.89
C VAL A 20 7.36 -4.33 15.38
N GLN A 21 8.44 -3.55 15.36
CA GLN A 21 8.39 -2.14 15.75
C GLN A 21 8.24 -1.22 14.53
N VAL A 22 7.20 -0.38 14.52
CA VAL A 22 6.91 0.60 13.45
C VAL A 22 6.55 1.94 14.08
N GLY A 23 7.20 3.03 13.67
CA GLY A 23 6.87 4.37 14.16
C GLY A 23 6.96 4.53 15.68
N GLY A 24 7.88 3.80 16.34
CA GLY A 24 8.03 3.79 17.79
C GLY A 24 7.06 2.87 18.54
N VAL A 25 6.09 2.27 17.86
CA VAL A 25 5.09 1.34 18.42
C VAL A 25 5.52 -0.11 18.19
N VAL A 26 5.36 -0.96 19.21
CA VAL A 26 5.68 -2.40 19.12
C VAL A 26 4.41 -3.21 18.91
N VAL A 27 4.26 -3.79 17.72
CA VAL A 27 3.17 -4.72 17.37
C VAL A 27 3.58 -6.13 17.76
N LYS A 28 2.84 -6.74 18.70
CA LYS A 28 3.20 -8.04 19.23
C LYS A 28 2.70 -9.19 18.38
N ASN A 29 3.42 -10.32 18.41
CA ASN A 29 3.04 -11.58 17.77
C ASN A 29 2.64 -11.39 16.30
N GLN A 30 3.41 -10.58 15.59
CA GLN A 30 3.18 -10.33 14.18
C GLN A 30 3.75 -11.49 13.37
N ASP A 31 2.86 -12.18 12.65
CA ASP A 31 3.28 -13.14 11.64
C ASP A 31 3.87 -12.40 10.44
N PHE A 32 5.06 -12.79 10.00
CA PHE A 32 5.68 -12.26 8.79
C PHE A 32 6.36 -13.38 8.03
N ILE A 33 6.80 -13.05 6.84
CA ILE A 33 7.29 -14.04 5.90
C ILE A 33 8.77 -13.83 5.67
N GLU A 34 9.56 -14.85 6.02
CA GLU A 34 10.98 -14.89 5.70
C GLU A 34 11.19 -15.28 4.23
N ALA A 35 11.88 -14.43 3.50
CA ALA A 35 12.27 -14.70 2.12
C ALA A 35 13.50 -15.61 2.09
N THR A 36 13.38 -16.81 1.52
CA THR A 36 14.52 -17.74 1.37
C THR A 36 15.18 -17.69 -0.01
N ARG A 37 14.47 -17.16 -1.01
CA ARG A 37 14.94 -16.97 -2.39
C ARG A 37 14.23 -15.80 -3.05
N GLU A 38 14.97 -14.80 -3.48
CA GLU A 38 14.48 -13.61 -4.19
C GLU A 38 15.22 -13.48 -5.53
N PRO A 39 14.75 -14.11 -6.62
CA PRO A 39 15.47 -14.11 -7.90
C PRO A 39 15.20 -12.86 -8.77
N SER A 40 14.37 -11.91 -8.31
CA SER A 40 13.95 -10.78 -9.15
C SER A 40 14.98 -9.65 -9.17
N ILE A 41 15.31 -9.17 -10.37
CA ILE A 41 16.19 -8.00 -10.60
C ILE A 41 15.70 -6.79 -9.82
N THR A 42 14.38 -6.64 -9.64
CA THR A 42 13.78 -5.55 -8.86
C THR A 42 14.34 -5.49 -7.45
N PHE A 43 14.52 -6.64 -6.77
CA PHE A 43 15.08 -6.68 -5.42
C PHE A 43 16.61 -6.56 -5.41
N MET A 44 17.30 -6.91 -6.50
CA MET A 44 18.75 -6.67 -6.61
C MET A 44 19.12 -5.19 -6.71
N VAL A 45 18.26 -4.37 -7.31
CA VAL A 45 18.48 -2.91 -7.46
C VAL A 45 17.67 -2.07 -6.47
N ALA A 46 16.83 -2.72 -5.66
CA ALA A 46 16.05 -2.06 -4.64
C ALA A 46 16.95 -1.44 -3.58
N LYS A 47 16.54 -0.27 -3.07
CA LYS A 47 17.15 0.36 -1.88
C LYS A 47 16.47 -0.06 -0.58
N PHE A 48 15.50 -0.98 -0.65
CA PHE A 48 14.72 -1.47 0.48
C PHE A 48 14.93 -2.97 0.65
N ASP A 49 14.89 -3.44 1.90
CA ASP A 49 15.14 -4.85 2.24
C ASP A 49 13.88 -5.72 2.26
N GLY A 50 12.70 -5.10 2.37
CA GLY A 50 11.44 -5.81 2.48
C GLY A 50 10.21 -4.94 2.23
N ILE A 51 9.03 -5.56 2.33
CA ILE A 51 7.74 -4.94 2.06
C ILE A 51 6.84 -5.12 3.29
N LEU A 52 6.30 -4.02 3.80
CA LEU A 52 5.24 -4.03 4.81
C LEU A 52 3.89 -3.81 4.11
N GLY A 53 3.11 -4.88 3.98
CA GLY A 53 1.80 -4.82 3.34
C GLY A 53 0.74 -4.14 4.21
N LEU A 54 0.13 -3.08 3.67
CA LEU A 54 -0.98 -2.34 4.31
C LEU A 54 -2.35 -2.61 3.66
N GLY A 55 -2.42 -3.61 2.78
CA GLY A 55 -3.66 -4.07 2.18
C GLY A 55 -4.54 -4.85 3.16
N PHE A 56 -5.70 -5.31 2.69
CA PHE A 56 -6.61 -6.11 3.51
C PHE A 56 -6.14 -7.57 3.58
N LYS A 57 -6.64 -8.30 4.58
CA LYS A 57 -6.28 -9.70 4.84
C LYS A 57 -6.65 -10.64 3.68
N GLU A 58 -7.70 -10.36 2.92
CA GLU A 58 -8.24 -11.23 1.86
C GLU A 58 -7.24 -11.53 0.73
N ILE A 59 -6.24 -10.66 0.52
CA ILE A 59 -5.16 -10.89 -0.45
C ILE A 59 -3.84 -11.30 0.20
N SER A 60 -3.83 -11.43 1.53
CA SER A 60 -2.67 -11.89 2.29
C SER A 60 -2.36 -13.35 1.97
N LYS A 61 -1.12 -13.61 1.60
CA LYS A 61 -0.68 -14.96 1.25
C LYS A 61 -0.38 -15.72 2.54
N GLY A 62 -0.98 -16.91 2.68
CA GLY A 62 -0.85 -17.73 3.88
C GLY A 62 -1.78 -17.33 5.03
N ASP A 63 -2.82 -16.52 4.76
CA ASP A 63 -3.78 -16.03 5.75
C ASP A 63 -3.15 -15.25 6.93
N VAL A 64 -1.95 -14.72 6.71
CA VAL A 64 -1.21 -13.90 7.66
C VAL A 64 -1.98 -12.61 7.95
N VAL A 65 -2.17 -12.30 9.23
CA VAL A 65 -2.83 -11.06 9.66
C VAL A 65 -1.90 -9.87 9.38
N PRO A 66 -2.32 -8.85 8.60
CA PRO A 66 -1.47 -7.69 8.31
C PRO A 66 -1.13 -6.90 9.57
N VAL A 67 0.04 -6.24 9.58
CA VAL A 67 0.53 -5.40 10.69
C VAL A 67 -0.53 -4.39 11.13
N TRP A 68 -1.19 -3.74 10.18
CA TRP A 68 -2.23 -2.76 10.46
C TRP A 68 -3.39 -3.34 11.29
N TYR A 69 -3.81 -4.57 11.02
CA TYR A 69 -4.90 -5.22 11.76
C TYR A 69 -4.49 -5.47 13.22
N ASN A 70 -3.24 -5.90 13.43
CA ASN A 70 -2.69 -6.10 14.76
C ASN A 70 -2.47 -4.77 15.50
N MET A 71 -2.07 -3.70 14.82
CA MET A 71 -2.00 -2.36 15.43
C MET A 71 -3.36 -1.91 15.98
N VAL A 72 -4.40 -2.04 15.16
CA VAL A 72 -5.77 -1.66 15.55
C VAL A 72 -6.31 -2.56 16.66
N SER A 73 -6.16 -3.89 16.53
CA SER A 73 -6.71 -4.84 17.51
C SER A 73 -6.02 -4.76 18.88
N GLN A 74 -4.73 -4.41 18.90
CA GLN A 74 -3.95 -4.23 20.13
C GLN A 74 -4.12 -2.82 20.74
N GLY A 75 -4.93 -1.95 20.13
CA GLY A 75 -5.20 -0.59 20.63
C GLY A 75 -3.99 0.34 20.57
N LEU A 76 -3.11 0.13 19.60
CA LEU A 76 -1.82 0.85 19.51
C LEU A 76 -1.92 2.17 18.71
N VAL A 77 -3.09 2.49 18.18
CA VAL A 77 -3.34 3.68 17.34
C VAL A 77 -4.57 4.44 17.83
N GLY A 78 -4.52 5.78 17.77
CA GLY A 78 -5.60 6.63 18.27
C GLY A 78 -6.88 6.59 17.42
N SER A 79 -6.74 6.37 16.11
CA SER A 79 -7.86 6.20 15.18
C SER A 79 -7.56 5.06 14.19
N PRO A 80 -8.57 4.34 13.67
CA PRO A 80 -8.37 3.27 12.70
C PRO A 80 -8.16 3.82 11.28
N ILE A 81 -7.21 4.75 11.13
CA ILE A 81 -6.77 5.32 9.85
C ILE A 81 -5.24 5.37 9.79
N PHE A 82 -4.70 5.36 8.57
CA PHE A 82 -3.31 5.73 8.31
C PHE A 82 -3.25 6.61 7.06
N THR A 83 -2.28 7.50 6.99
CA THR A 83 -2.13 8.46 5.88
C THR A 83 -0.70 8.54 5.39
N PHE A 84 -0.55 8.95 4.14
CA PHE A 84 0.74 9.17 3.50
C PHE A 84 0.87 10.61 3.04
N TRP A 85 2.04 11.18 3.27
CA TRP A 85 2.56 12.31 2.53
C TRP A 85 3.83 11.87 1.81
N LEU A 86 3.90 12.09 0.50
CA LEU A 86 5.04 11.68 -0.32
C LEU A 86 5.64 12.90 -0.99
N ASN A 87 6.87 13.25 -0.63
CA ASN A 87 7.54 14.40 -1.21
C ASN A 87 7.88 14.10 -2.69
N ARG A 88 7.56 15.06 -3.57
CA ARG A 88 7.81 14.97 -5.03
C ARG A 88 9.11 15.63 -5.45
N HIS A 89 9.75 16.38 -4.56
CA HIS A 89 10.99 17.10 -4.82
C HIS A 89 12.21 16.25 -4.44
N ALA A 90 12.75 15.54 -5.44
CA ALA A 90 13.95 14.72 -5.24
C ALA A 90 15.16 15.60 -4.86
N GLY A 91 15.86 15.22 -3.79
CA GLY A 91 17.05 15.94 -3.30
C GLY A 91 16.76 16.99 -2.23
N GLU A 92 15.49 17.21 -1.88
CA GLU A 92 15.07 18.02 -0.73
C GLU A 92 14.87 17.11 0.50
N GLY A 93 15.27 17.60 1.68
CA GLY A 93 15.30 16.92 2.98
C GLY A 93 14.49 15.63 3.14
N GLN A 94 13.26 15.73 3.67
CA GLN A 94 12.40 14.58 3.97
C GLN A 94 11.74 14.03 2.69
N GLY A 95 11.85 12.72 2.45
CA GLY A 95 11.25 12.06 1.28
C GLY A 95 9.74 11.80 1.39
N GLY A 96 9.19 11.84 2.59
CA GLY A 96 7.79 11.57 2.87
C GLY A 96 7.55 11.22 4.34
N GLU A 97 6.29 11.01 4.69
CA GLU A 97 5.82 10.62 6.00
C GLU A 97 4.66 9.62 5.86
N ILE A 98 4.61 8.65 6.76
CA ILE A 98 3.43 7.83 7.01
C ILE A 98 3.00 8.03 8.46
N VAL A 99 1.71 8.30 8.67
CA VAL A 99 1.12 8.43 10.00
C VAL A 99 0.19 7.26 10.25
N PHE A 100 0.46 6.48 11.29
CA PHE A 100 -0.46 5.46 11.78
C PHE A 100 -1.30 6.05 12.91
N GLY A 101 -2.62 6.05 12.75
CA GLY A 101 -3.54 6.49 13.80
C GLY A 101 -3.98 7.95 13.73
N GLY A 102 -3.69 8.66 12.65
CA GLY A 102 -4.01 10.07 12.53
C GLY A 102 -3.73 10.64 11.13
N ILE A 103 -3.76 11.96 11.04
CA ILE A 103 -3.46 12.77 9.85
C ILE A 103 -2.57 13.93 10.33
N ASP A 104 -1.45 14.19 9.65
CA ASP A 104 -0.68 15.41 9.89
C ASP A 104 -1.28 16.59 9.08
N PRO A 105 -1.84 17.63 9.73
CA PRO A 105 -2.44 18.76 9.05
C PRO A 105 -1.43 19.63 8.28
N ASN A 106 -0.12 19.51 8.53
CA ASN A 106 0.92 20.26 7.81
C ASN A 106 1.11 19.75 6.38
N HIS A 107 0.60 18.56 6.07
CA HIS A 107 0.86 17.85 4.81
C HIS A 107 -0.33 17.81 3.85
N HIS A 108 -1.42 18.54 4.13
CA HIS A 108 -2.54 18.71 3.20
C HIS A 108 -3.15 20.12 3.30
N ASN A 109 -3.91 20.51 2.28
CA ASN A 109 -4.69 21.74 2.28
C ASN A 109 -6.16 21.41 2.00
N GLY A 110 -7.07 22.06 2.72
CA GLY A 110 -8.51 21.82 2.59
C GLY A 110 -8.94 20.44 3.08
N ASP A 111 -10.17 20.07 2.74
CA ASP A 111 -10.83 18.85 3.21
C ASP A 111 -10.52 17.64 2.31
N HIS A 112 -10.51 16.45 2.93
CA HIS A 112 -10.38 15.19 2.22
C HIS A 112 -11.70 14.79 1.54
N THR A 113 -11.62 14.32 0.30
CA THR A 113 -12.76 13.68 -0.37
C THR A 113 -12.71 12.18 -0.10
N TYR A 114 -13.72 11.66 0.61
CA TYR A 114 -13.81 10.24 0.94
C TYR A 114 -14.71 9.48 -0.05
N VAL A 115 -14.22 8.32 -0.47
CA VAL A 115 -14.97 7.36 -1.29
C VAL A 115 -14.94 5.99 -0.62
N PRO A 116 -16.03 5.21 -0.68
CA PRO A 116 -16.07 3.91 -0.03
C PRO A 116 -15.18 2.89 -0.76
N VAL A 117 -14.65 1.94 0.00
CA VAL A 117 -13.97 0.77 -0.58
C VAL A 117 -15.00 -0.12 -1.28
N THR A 118 -14.76 -0.45 -2.55
CA THR A 118 -15.71 -1.20 -3.40
C THR A 118 -15.41 -2.68 -3.45
N ARG A 119 -14.15 -3.06 -3.23
CA ARG A 119 -13.71 -4.46 -3.17
C ARG A 119 -12.67 -4.64 -2.07
N LYS A 120 -13.08 -5.25 -0.96
CA LYS A 120 -12.16 -5.65 0.13
C LYS A 120 -11.13 -6.64 -0.38
N GLY A 121 -9.89 -6.44 0.05
CA GLY A 121 -8.67 -7.00 -0.52
C GLY A 121 -7.69 -5.88 -0.86
N TYR A 122 -8.13 -4.96 -1.70
CA TYR A 122 -7.36 -3.78 -2.11
C TYR A 122 -7.95 -2.51 -1.49
N TRP A 123 -7.16 -1.43 -1.45
CA TRP A 123 -7.69 -0.07 -1.27
C TRP A 123 -8.30 0.41 -2.59
N GLN A 124 -9.32 -0.32 -3.04
CA GLN A 124 -10.00 -0.10 -4.31
C GLN A 124 -11.27 0.74 -4.10
N PHE A 125 -11.47 1.72 -4.96
CA PHE A 125 -12.65 2.58 -4.99
C PHE A 125 -13.10 2.81 -6.43
N ASP A 126 -14.31 3.35 -6.58
CA ASP A 126 -14.83 3.72 -7.88
C ASP A 126 -14.33 5.10 -8.29
N MET A 127 -13.89 5.20 -9.54
CA MET A 127 -13.39 6.41 -10.16
C MET A 127 -14.27 6.78 -11.36
N GLY A 128 -14.47 8.08 -11.54
CA GLY A 128 -15.12 8.64 -12.72
C GLY A 128 -14.20 8.65 -13.94
N ASP A 129 -14.53 9.51 -14.90
CA ASP A 129 -13.77 9.59 -16.15
C ASP A 129 -12.38 10.21 -15.95
N VAL A 130 -11.45 9.83 -16.83
CA VAL A 130 -10.13 10.46 -16.93
C VAL A 130 -10.20 11.52 -18.01
N LEU A 131 -9.70 12.71 -17.72
CA LEU A 131 -9.67 13.85 -18.65
C LEU A 131 -8.25 14.11 -19.13
N ILE A 132 -8.07 14.37 -20.43
CA ILE A 132 -6.80 14.80 -21.01
C ILE A 132 -7.00 16.20 -21.60
N GLY A 133 -6.29 17.20 -21.05
CA GLY A 133 -6.46 18.60 -21.45
C GLY A 133 -7.89 19.13 -21.24
N GLY A 134 -8.61 18.58 -20.26
CA GLY A 134 -10.01 18.91 -19.98
C GLY A 134 -11.04 18.13 -20.81
N ASN A 135 -10.62 17.33 -21.78
CA ASN A 135 -11.51 16.52 -22.61
C ASN A 135 -11.67 15.11 -22.04
N SER A 136 -12.92 14.64 -22.03
CA SER A 136 -13.27 13.27 -21.65
C SER A 136 -12.56 12.25 -22.54
N THR A 137 -11.96 11.24 -21.92
CA THR A 137 -11.45 10.07 -22.67
C THR A 137 -12.60 9.12 -23.05
N GLY A 138 -13.74 9.19 -22.36
CA GLY A 138 -14.92 8.35 -22.60
C GLY A 138 -14.77 6.91 -22.10
N LEU A 139 -13.58 6.53 -21.66
CA LEU A 139 -13.22 5.15 -21.31
C LEU A 139 -13.64 4.79 -19.90
N CYS A 140 -13.64 5.76 -18.99
CA CYS A 140 -14.10 5.60 -17.62
C CYS A 140 -15.38 6.39 -17.34
N ALA A 141 -16.06 6.88 -18.37
CA ALA A 141 -17.28 7.68 -18.26
C ALA A 141 -18.43 6.96 -17.53
N SER A 142 -18.52 5.64 -17.67
CA SER A 142 -19.51 4.81 -17.01
C SER A 142 -19.11 4.33 -15.61
N ARG A 143 -17.83 4.52 -15.20
CA ARG A 143 -17.13 4.11 -13.97
C ARG A 143 -15.97 3.15 -14.25
N CYS A 144 -14.81 3.44 -13.65
CA CYS A 144 -13.67 2.54 -13.56
C CYS A 144 -13.36 2.19 -12.10
N ALA A 145 -12.66 1.08 -11.89
CA ALA A 145 -12.05 0.79 -10.59
C ALA A 145 -10.66 1.43 -10.53
N ALA A 146 -10.32 2.03 -9.38
CA ALA A 146 -9.00 2.54 -9.08
C ALA A 146 -8.50 1.96 -7.76
N ILE A 147 -7.18 1.81 -7.62
CA ILE A 147 -6.53 1.36 -6.39
C ILE A 147 -5.53 2.43 -5.99
N ALA A 148 -5.56 2.84 -4.72
CA ALA A 148 -4.46 3.59 -4.12
C ALA A 148 -3.36 2.61 -3.70
N ASP A 149 -2.24 2.62 -4.42
CA ASP A 149 -1.11 1.72 -4.19
C ASP A 149 0.19 2.52 -3.98
N SER A 150 0.61 2.65 -2.72
CA SER A 150 1.87 3.32 -2.36
C SER A 150 3.12 2.53 -2.78
N GLY A 151 2.97 1.28 -3.19
CA GLY A 151 4.07 0.44 -3.69
C GLY A 151 4.40 0.66 -5.17
N THR A 152 3.57 1.40 -5.90
CA THR A 152 3.74 1.66 -7.34
C THR A 152 4.04 3.13 -7.62
N SER A 153 5.00 3.41 -8.49
CA SER A 153 5.43 4.78 -8.81
C SER A 153 4.70 5.41 -10.00
N LEU A 154 4.27 4.61 -10.97
CA LEU A 154 3.62 5.07 -12.20
C LEU A 154 2.10 4.86 -12.14
N LEU A 155 1.35 5.74 -12.82
CA LEU A 155 -0.05 5.50 -13.09
C LEU A 155 -0.18 4.37 -14.12
N SER A 156 -0.96 3.34 -13.78
CA SER A 156 -1.24 2.21 -14.65
C SER A 156 -2.72 2.11 -14.92
N GLY A 157 -3.11 1.87 -16.17
CA GLY A 157 -4.48 1.65 -16.56
C GLY A 157 -4.63 1.10 -17.97
N PRO A 158 -5.88 0.99 -18.48
CA PRO A 158 -6.18 0.50 -19.81
C PRO A 158 -5.28 1.10 -20.91
N THR A 159 -4.79 0.24 -21.80
CA THR A 159 -3.90 0.61 -22.91
C THR A 159 -4.54 1.58 -23.91
N VAL A 160 -5.87 1.65 -23.93
CA VAL A 160 -6.66 2.55 -24.78
C VAL A 160 -6.59 4.03 -24.35
N TRP A 161 -5.78 4.37 -23.34
CA TRP A 161 -5.54 5.75 -22.87
C TRP A 161 -4.54 6.56 -23.73
N LEU A 162 -3.83 5.90 -24.66
CA LEU A 162 -2.86 6.48 -25.61
C LEU A 162 -3.41 6.46 -27.03
#